data_AF-L1P2K4-F1
#
_entry.id   AF-L1P2K4-F1
#
_cell.length_a   1.000
_cell.length_b   1.000
_cell.length_c   1.000
_cell.angle_alpha   90.00
_cell.angle_beta   90.00
_cell.angle_gamma   90.00
#
_symmetry.space_group_name_H-M   'P 1'
#
loop_
_entity.id
_entity.type
_entity.pdbx_description
1 polymer ?
#
loop_
_entity_poly.entity_id
_entity_poly.type
_entity_poly.pdbx_seq_one_letter_code
_entity_poly.pdbx_strand_id
1 'polypeptide(L)'
;MQRHLDDLYRTLAARNLRIDESAGNGLDVSAVWTLRHPAEPAAVCLIFEGMGELSVLPIKQSYGCHVENAPHLSLYFSKNNPMQWRRDLAAFADVLEQTVFRNGIPAQAGTASGSTKAV
;
A
#
# COMPACT_ATOMS: atom_id res chain seq x y z
N MET A 1 16.80 -0.74 2.02
CA MET A 1 15.36 -0.76 2.34
C MET A 1 14.89 -2.05 2.99
N GLN A 2 15.69 -3.14 3.01
CA GLN A 2 15.30 -4.42 3.63
C GLN A 2 14.68 -4.27 5.03
N ARG A 3 15.33 -3.51 5.93
CA ARG A 3 14.78 -3.26 7.27
C ARG A 3 13.36 -2.68 7.27
N HIS A 4 13.05 -1.79 6.33
CA HIS A 4 11.73 -1.16 6.27
C HIS A 4 10.65 -2.17 5.81
N LEU A 5 11.00 -3.05 4.88
CA LEU A 5 10.14 -4.17 4.48
C LEU A 5 9.91 -5.13 5.65
N ASP A 6 10.97 -5.46 6.40
CA ASP A 6 10.87 -6.35 7.55
C ASP A 6 10.00 -5.73 8.66
N ASP A 7 10.19 -4.43 8.94
CA ASP A 7 9.38 -3.68 9.92
C ASP A 7 7.90 -3.61 9.48
N LEU A 8 7.64 -3.38 8.18
CA LEU A 8 6.28 -3.40 7.62
C LEU A 8 5.65 -4.78 7.74
N TYR A 9 6.34 -5.83 7.30
CA TYR A 9 5.85 -7.22 7.38
C TYR A 9 5.49 -7.59 8.82
N ARG A 10 6.40 -7.31 9.77
CA ARG A 10 6.16 -7.59 11.19
C ARG A 10 4.98 -6.82 11.74
N THR A 11 4.83 -5.55 11.36
CA THR A 11 3.71 -4.70 11.82
C THR A 11 2.37 -5.23 11.31
N LEU A 12 2.30 -5.62 10.04
CA LEU A 12 1.09 -6.20 9.45
C LEU A 12 0.77 -7.58 10.06
N ALA A 13 1.78 -8.45 10.21
CA ALA A 13 1.61 -9.77 10.81
C ALA A 13 1.17 -9.69 12.29
N ALA A 14 1.69 -8.73 13.06
CA ALA A 14 1.30 -8.49 14.45
C ALA A 14 -0.17 -8.04 14.60
N ARG A 15 -0.79 -7.53 13.52
CA ARG A 15 -2.21 -7.21 13.44
C ARG A 15 -3.07 -8.37 12.90
N ASN A 16 -2.52 -9.58 12.89
CA ASN A 16 -3.16 -10.79 12.36
C ASN A 16 -3.51 -10.72 10.87
N LEU A 17 -2.84 -9.87 10.09
CA LEU A 17 -3.00 -9.86 8.64
C LEU A 17 -2.18 -10.99 8.03
N ARG A 18 -2.83 -11.86 7.26
CA ARG A 18 -2.14 -12.81 6.40
C ARG A 18 -1.61 -12.08 5.17
N ILE A 19 -0.35 -12.31 4.85
CA ILE A 19 0.36 -11.66 3.74
C ILE A 19 0.71 -12.75 2.72
N ASP A 20 0.11 -12.68 1.53
CA ASP A 20 0.50 -13.50 0.39
C ASP A 20 1.29 -12.60 -0.59
N GLU A 21 2.57 -12.92 -0.81
CA GLU A 21 3.47 -12.13 -1.66
C GLU A 21 3.44 -12.60 -3.11
N SER A 22 3.42 -11.66 -4.06
CA SER A 22 3.42 -11.93 -5.50
C SER A 22 4.43 -11.03 -6.22
N ALA A 23 4.98 -11.54 -7.32
CA ALA A 23 5.90 -10.79 -8.16
C ALA A 23 5.21 -9.54 -8.74
N GLY A 24 5.99 -8.51 -9.01
CA GLY A 24 5.53 -7.32 -9.70
C GLY A 24 5.27 -7.55 -11.20
N ASN A 25 4.97 -6.47 -11.92
CA ASN A 25 4.61 -6.54 -13.33
C ASN A 25 5.80 -6.37 -14.30
N GLY A 26 6.99 -6.12 -13.80
CA GLY A 26 8.19 -5.90 -14.62
C GLY A 26 8.23 -4.58 -15.39
N LEU A 27 7.27 -3.66 -15.15
CA LEU A 27 7.21 -2.32 -15.74
C LEU A 27 7.46 -1.20 -14.71
N ASP A 28 6.66 -1.17 -13.65
CA ASP A 28 6.68 -0.11 -12.63
C ASP A 28 6.36 -0.62 -11.21
N VAL A 29 5.94 -1.88 -11.08
CA VAL A 29 5.65 -2.52 -9.79
C VAL A 29 6.74 -3.52 -9.46
N SER A 30 7.36 -3.34 -8.29
CA SER A 30 8.38 -4.26 -7.76
C SER A 30 7.77 -5.58 -7.28
N ALA A 31 6.63 -5.50 -6.59
CA ALA A 31 5.94 -6.61 -5.96
C ALA A 31 4.51 -6.21 -5.58
N VAL A 32 3.67 -7.22 -5.33
CA VAL A 32 2.33 -7.03 -4.77
C VAL A 32 2.20 -7.88 -3.52
N TRP A 33 1.76 -7.30 -2.41
CA TRP A 33 1.38 -8.05 -1.21
C TRP A 33 -0.13 -8.05 -1.05
N THR A 34 -0.75 -9.23 -1.08
CA THR A 34 -2.17 -9.39 -0.80
C THR A 34 -2.37 -9.61 0.70
N LEU A 35 -3.07 -8.68 1.34
CA LEU A 35 -3.39 -8.69 2.76
C LEU A 35 -4.80 -9.24 2.96
N ARG A 36 -4.95 -10.19 3.88
CA ARG A 36 -6.25 -10.73 4.29
C ARG A 36 -6.41 -10.62 5.80
N HIS A 37 -7.48 -9.96 6.24
CA HIS A 37 -7.85 -9.91 7.65
C HIS A 37 -8.82 -11.06 7.97
N PRO A 38 -8.63 -11.81 9.06
CA PRO A 38 -9.45 -12.99 9.35
C PRO A 38 -10.92 -12.67 9.61
N ALA A 39 -11.24 -11.44 10.04
CA ALA A 39 -12.61 -11.01 10.27
C ALA A 39 -13.26 -10.34 9.04
N GLU A 40 -12.51 -10.06 7.98
CA GLU A 40 -13.03 -9.36 6.80
C GLU A 40 -12.95 -10.25 5.55
N PRO A 41 -14.01 -10.32 4.73
CA PRO A 41 -14.00 -11.14 3.52
C PRO A 41 -13.16 -10.52 2.39
N ALA A 42 -12.96 -9.20 2.39
CA ALA A 42 -12.25 -8.48 1.35
C ALA A 42 -10.73 -8.51 1.56
N ALA A 43 -9.99 -8.88 0.51
CA ALA A 43 -8.55 -8.77 0.47
C ALA A 43 -8.11 -7.38 -0.02
N VAL A 44 -6.90 -6.97 0.36
CA VAL A 44 -6.33 -5.67 0.04
C VAL A 44 -4.96 -5.86 -0.57
N CYS A 45 -4.69 -5.22 -1.70
CA CYS A 45 -3.39 -5.27 -2.34
C CYS A 45 -2.54 -4.06 -1.96
N LEU A 46 -1.33 -4.31 -1.45
CA LEU A 46 -0.25 -3.31 -1.40
C LEU A 46 0.62 -3.44 -2.65
N ILE A 47 0.73 -2.34 -3.39
CA ILE A 47 1.55 -2.22 -4.58
C ILE A 47 2.87 -1.59 -4.19
N PHE A 48 3.99 -2.27 -4.46
CA PHE A 48 5.33 -1.75 -4.18
C PHE A 48 5.88 -1.03 -5.40
N GLU A 49 6.27 0.22 -5.20
CA GLU A 49 6.83 1.07 -6.24
C GLU A 49 8.12 0.44 -6.79
N GLY A 50 8.24 0.37 -8.11
CA GLY A 50 9.36 -0.27 -8.80
C GLY A 50 9.94 0.54 -9.93
N MET A 51 9.44 1.76 -10.20
CA MET A 51 9.99 2.61 -11.25
C MET A 51 11.47 2.93 -10.99
N GLY A 52 12.34 2.43 -11.87
CA GLY A 52 13.77 2.74 -11.93
C GLY A 52 14.14 3.34 -13.29
N GLU A 53 15.38 3.79 -13.46
CA GLU A 53 15.80 4.50 -14.69
C GLU A 53 15.79 3.62 -15.96
N LEU A 54 16.16 2.33 -15.82
CA LEU A 54 16.35 1.41 -16.95
C LEU A 54 15.66 0.06 -16.77
N SER A 55 15.14 -0.23 -15.57
CA SER A 55 14.44 -1.47 -15.26
C SER A 55 13.62 -1.30 -13.99
N VAL A 56 12.69 -2.23 -13.76
CA VAL A 56 12.00 -2.32 -12.46
C VAL A 56 12.99 -2.65 -11.36
N LEU A 57 12.88 -1.89 -10.28
CA LEU A 57 13.65 -2.12 -9.07
C LEU A 57 13.20 -3.42 -8.41
N PRO A 58 14.13 -4.23 -7.86
CA PRO A 58 13.75 -5.28 -6.93
C PRO A 58 13.05 -4.68 -5.71
N ILE A 59 12.11 -5.41 -5.10
CA ILE A 59 11.37 -4.94 -3.91
C ILE A 59 12.30 -4.42 -2.79
N LYS A 60 13.48 -5.04 -2.61
CA LYS A 60 14.50 -4.61 -1.62
C LYS A 60 15.08 -3.21 -1.86
N GLN A 61 14.82 -2.65 -3.04
CA GLN A 61 15.22 -1.31 -3.48
C GLN A 61 14.01 -0.39 -3.70
N SER A 62 12.78 -0.90 -3.55
CA SER A 62 11.55 -0.12 -3.62
C SER A 62 11.58 1.08 -2.66
N TYR A 63 10.99 2.19 -3.08
CA TYR A 63 10.93 3.43 -2.31
C TYR A 63 9.71 3.51 -1.39
N GLY A 64 8.75 2.60 -1.53
CA GLY A 64 7.51 2.61 -0.77
C GLY A 64 6.44 1.71 -1.37
N CYS A 65 5.26 1.75 -0.77
CA CYS A 65 4.08 1.04 -1.26
C CYS A 65 2.80 1.87 -1.09
N HIS A 66 1.75 1.52 -1.83
CA HIS A 66 0.43 2.11 -1.68
C HIS A 66 -0.68 1.05 -1.77
N VAL A 67 -1.88 1.37 -1.28
CA VAL A 67 -3.05 0.50 -1.42
C VAL A 67 -3.60 0.63 -2.85
N GLU A 68 -3.74 -0.48 -3.57
CA GLU A 68 -4.16 -0.52 -4.98
C GLU A 68 -5.41 0.34 -5.27
N ASN A 69 -6.46 0.17 -4.45
CA ASN A 69 -7.73 0.89 -4.62
C ASN A 69 -7.79 2.23 -3.85
N ALA A 70 -6.70 2.63 -3.21
CA ALA A 70 -6.59 3.89 -2.48
C ALA A 70 -5.12 4.40 -2.48
N PRO A 71 -4.59 4.87 -3.61
CA PRO A 71 -3.16 5.23 -3.72
C PRO A 71 -2.71 6.36 -2.77
N HIS A 72 -3.65 7.18 -2.30
CA HIS A 72 -3.40 8.19 -1.25
C HIS A 72 -3.01 7.57 0.10
N LEU A 73 -3.36 6.30 0.33
CA LEU A 73 -2.86 5.49 1.43
C LEU A 73 -1.53 4.87 1.01
N SER A 74 -0.47 5.65 1.16
CA SER A 74 0.90 5.27 0.79
C SER A 74 1.86 5.33 1.97
N LEU A 75 2.89 4.49 1.94
CA LEU A 75 4.00 4.49 2.89
C LEU A 75 5.32 4.59 2.13
N TYR A 76 6.06 5.67 2.34
CA TYR A 76 7.39 5.87 1.77
C TYR A 76 8.49 5.44 2.75
N PHE A 77 9.53 4.79 2.24
CA PHE A 77 10.65 4.28 3.04
C PHE A 77 11.71 5.37 3.24
N SER A 78 11.67 6.02 4.40
CA SER A 78 12.57 7.13 4.73
C SER A 78 14.01 6.65 4.99
N LYS A 79 14.96 7.04 4.14
CA LYS A 79 16.33 6.51 4.18
C LYS A 79 17.14 6.95 5.40
N ASN A 80 16.85 8.11 6.00
CA ASN A 80 17.73 8.75 7.00
C ASN A 80 17.01 9.25 8.27
N ASN A 81 15.75 8.85 8.50
CA ASN A 81 15.01 9.31 9.67
C ASN A 81 14.24 8.17 10.36
N PRO A 82 14.87 7.44 11.30
CA PRO A 82 14.25 6.31 11.98
C PRO A 82 13.03 6.69 12.84
N MET A 83 13.00 7.91 13.40
CA MET A 83 11.85 8.36 14.19
C MET A 83 10.64 8.64 13.30
N GLN A 84 10.86 9.34 12.18
CA GLN A 84 9.84 9.55 11.16
C GLN A 84 9.34 8.21 10.61
N TRP A 85 10.26 7.30 10.27
CA TRP A 85 9.89 5.97 9.79
C TRP A 85 8.93 5.25 10.74
N ARG A 86 9.27 5.17 12.03
CA ARG A 86 8.41 4.51 13.02
C ARG A 86 7.04 5.16 13.13
N ARG A 87 6.99 6.49 13.11
CA ARG A 87 5.73 7.24 13.19
C ARG A 87 4.87 6.99 11.95
N ASP A 88 5.46 7.09 10.77
CA ASP A 88 4.75 6.97 9.50
C ASP A 88 4.29 5.52 9.27
N LEU A 89 5.09 4.53 9.67
CA LEU A 89 4.70 3.11 9.67
C LEU A 89 3.50 2.84 10.60
N ALA A 90 3.54 3.37 11.83
CA ALA A 90 2.45 3.21 12.77
C ALA A 90 1.15 3.85 12.25
N ALA A 91 1.25 5.09 11.77
CA ALA A 91 0.13 5.82 11.19
C ALA A 91 -0.47 5.11 9.97
N PHE A 92 0.38 4.60 9.07
CA PHE A 92 -0.05 3.84 7.91
C PHE A 92 -0.82 2.57 8.31
N ALA A 93 -0.28 1.79 9.25
CA ALA A 93 -0.93 0.56 9.71
C ALA A 93 -2.27 0.84 10.41
N ASP A 94 -2.37 1.92 11.18
CA ASP A 94 -3.63 2.34 11.82
C ASP A 94 -4.68 2.76 10.79
N VAL A 95 -4.29 3.54 9.78
CA VAL A 95 -5.21 3.98 8.72
C VAL A 95 -5.65 2.80 7.84
N LEU A 96 -4.75 1.86 7.54
CA LEU A 96 -5.06 0.64 6.81
C LEU A 96 -6.15 -0.17 7.53
N GLU A 97 -6.01 -0.37 8.84
CA GLU A 97 -6.98 -1.11 9.65
C GLU A 97 -8.34 -0.41 9.72
N GLN A 98 -8.35 0.89 9.98
CA GLN A 98 -9.59 1.66 10.14
C GLN A 98 -10.33 1.84 8.83
N THR A 99 -9.62 2.17 7.75
CA THR A 99 -10.24 2.60 6.49
C THR A 99 -10.56 1.41 5.60
N VAL A 100 -9.72 0.39 5.59
CA VAL A 100 -9.84 -0.69 4.62
C VAL A 100 -10.58 -1.89 5.19
N PHE A 101 -10.28 -2.26 6.44
CA PHE A 101 -10.90 -3.43 7.07
C PHE A 101 -12.18 -3.07 7.83
N ARG A 102 -12.19 -2.02 8.66
CA ARG A 102 -13.40 -1.70 9.48
C ARG A 102 -14.51 -0.97 8.73
N ASN A 103 -14.15 0.00 7.88
CA ASN A 103 -15.14 0.86 7.23
C ASN A 103 -15.40 0.46 5.77
N GLY A 104 -14.57 -0.40 5.19
CA GLY A 104 -14.48 -0.59 3.74
C GLY A 104 -13.95 0.67 3.05
N ILE A 105 -13.21 0.50 1.94
CA ILE A 105 -12.78 1.67 1.15
C ILE A 105 -14.04 2.37 0.64
N PRO A 106 -14.32 3.63 1.02
CA PRO A 106 -15.45 4.34 0.45
C PRO A 106 -15.22 4.42 -1.05
N ALA A 107 -16.18 3.96 -1.85
CA ALA A 107 -16.15 4.13 -3.29
C ALA A 107 -15.85 5.61 -3.57
N GLN A 108 -14.69 5.87 -4.17
CA GLN A 108 -14.31 7.22 -4.60
C GLN A 108 -15.49 7.79 -5.37
N ALA A 109 -16.05 8.91 -4.91
CA ALA A 109 -17.11 9.61 -5.61
C ALA A 109 -16.54 9.98 -6.98
N GLY A 110 -16.96 9.22 -8.00
CA GLY A 110 -16.61 9.51 -9.38
C GLY A 110 -16.95 10.96 -9.65
N THR A 111 -15.96 11.73 -10.07
CA THR A 111 -16.18 13.05 -10.64
C THR A 111 -16.93 12.86 -11.95
N ALA A 112 -18.24 12.67 -11.86
CA ALA A 112 -19.14 12.89 -12.97
C ALA A 112 -19.17 14.40 -13.20
N SER A 113 -18.22 14.86 -14.01
CA SER A 113 -18.30 16.18 -14.64
C SER A 113 -19.54 16.15 -15.55
N GLY A 114 -20.67 16.58 -14.99
CA GLY A 114 -21.91 16.76 -15.72
C GLY A 114 -21.72 17.84 -16.78
N SER A 115 -21.53 17.41 -18.02
CA SER A 115 -21.69 18.28 -19.18
C SER A 115 -23.08 18.03 -19.76
N THR A 116 -24.10 18.52 -19.07
CA THR A 116 -25.41 18.77 -19.68
C THR A 116 -25.28 20.05 -20.49
N LYS A 117 -25.21 19.92 -21.83
CA LYS A 117 -25.61 21.03 -22.69
C LYS A 117 -27.01 20.73 -23.21
N ALA A 118 -27.92 21.63 -22.86
CA ALA A 118 -29.34 21.65 -23.17
C ALA A 118 -29.59 21.88 -24.67
N VAL A 119 -30.76 21.37 -25.09
CA VAL A 119 -31.68 21.76 -26.20
C VAL A 119 -31.08 22.48 -27.39
#